data_AF-A0A399Z735-F1
#
_entry.id   AF-A0A399Z735-F1
#
_cell.length_a   1.000
_cell.length_b   1.000
_cell.length_c   1.000
_cell.angle_alpha   90.00
_cell.angle_beta   90.00
_cell.angle_gamma   90.00
#
_symmetry.space_group_name_H-M   'P 1'
#
loop_
_entity.id
_entity.type
_entity.pdbx_description
1 polymer ?
#
loop_
_entity_poly.entity_id
_entity_poly.type
_entity_poly.pdbx_seq_one_letter_code
_entity_poly.pdbx_strand_id
1 'polypeptide(L)'
;MSEDEIEVVSTNPAEFTDSCLGLGGPTESCLQAITPGWIVMLSAAGTGYEVHTDETGEQVRIAAAEPEGDSGADTAATAAQEFLVGELGVALGDVQIVSSEPTEFSDSCLGLGGPAESCAQVITPGWIVMAEVAGESYEVHVDETGQQVRVAE
;
A
#
# COMPACT_ATOMS: atom_id res chain seq x y z
N MET A 1 -13.75 23.38 6.42
CA MET A 1 -12.33 23.21 6.82
C MET A 1 -12.28 21.75 7.19
N SER A 2 -11.63 20.93 6.39
CA SER A 2 -11.66 19.48 6.56
C SER A 2 -10.81 19.15 7.78
N GLU A 3 -11.44 18.62 8.82
CA GLU A 3 -10.72 17.95 9.89
C GLU A 3 -10.15 16.67 9.30
N ASP A 4 -8.83 16.53 9.31
CA ASP A 4 -8.16 15.28 8.98
C ASP A 4 -8.71 14.18 9.91
N GLU A 5 -9.61 13.34 9.39
CA GLU A 5 -10.24 12.27 10.15
C GLU A 5 -9.19 11.19 10.40
N ILE A 6 -8.87 10.94 11.67
CA ILE A 6 -7.95 9.88 12.06
C ILE A 6 -8.75 8.58 12.07
N GLU A 7 -8.39 7.65 11.19
CA GLU A 7 -9.00 6.32 11.10
C GLU A 7 -8.09 5.27 11.73
N VAL A 8 -8.66 4.33 12.47
CA VAL A 8 -7.93 3.15 12.95
C VAL A 8 -8.03 2.06 11.89
N VAL A 9 -6.95 1.84 11.16
CA VAL A 9 -6.87 0.84 10.07
C VAL A 9 -6.83 -0.57 10.66
N SER A 10 -6.01 -0.80 11.68
CA SER A 10 -5.94 -2.10 12.35
C SER A 10 -5.42 -2.01 13.78
N THR A 11 -5.65 -3.07 14.56
CA THR A 11 -5.16 -3.19 15.94
C THR A 11 -4.82 -4.66 16.21
N ASN A 12 -3.53 -4.96 16.27
CA ASN A 12 -3.02 -6.31 16.46
C ASN A 12 -2.28 -6.43 17.80
N PRO A 13 -2.54 -7.48 18.61
CA PRO A 13 -1.75 -7.72 19.80
C PRO A 13 -0.30 -8.08 19.42
N ALA A 14 0.65 -7.60 20.20
CA ALA A 14 2.08 -7.81 19.98
C ALA A 14 2.85 -7.99 21.30
N GLU A 15 4.01 -8.63 21.22
CA GLU A 15 4.96 -8.77 22.33
C GLU A 15 6.26 -8.08 21.94
N PHE A 16 6.61 -7.01 22.65
CA PHE A 16 7.80 -6.23 22.37
C PHE A 16 9.00 -6.72 23.18
N THR A 17 10.20 -6.59 22.63
CA THR A 17 11.43 -7.14 23.23
C THR A 17 11.90 -6.39 24.48
N ASP A 18 11.45 -5.14 24.64
CA ASP A 18 11.85 -4.26 25.72
C ASP A 18 10.71 -3.31 26.16
N SER A 19 10.91 -2.64 27.29
CA SER A 19 9.95 -1.69 27.88
C SER A 19 9.83 -0.35 27.12
N CYS A 20 10.46 -0.22 25.97
CA CYS A 20 10.29 0.88 25.02
C CYS A 20 9.57 0.40 23.75
N LEU A 21 8.88 -0.74 23.84
CA LEU A 21 8.05 -1.30 22.78
C LEU A 21 8.87 -1.63 21.52
N GLY A 22 10.13 -2.04 21.69
CA GLY A 22 11.04 -2.35 20.58
C GLY A 22 11.59 -1.12 19.85
N LEU A 23 11.30 0.08 20.35
CA LEU A 23 11.69 1.36 19.72
C LEU A 23 12.71 2.13 20.56
N GLY A 24 13.39 1.46 21.48
CA GLY A 24 14.43 2.06 22.31
C GLY A 24 15.64 2.53 21.50
N GLY A 25 15.92 3.83 21.52
CA GLY A 25 17.13 4.38 20.90
C GLY A 25 18.41 4.03 21.68
N PRO A 26 19.60 4.20 21.08
CA PRO A 26 20.89 3.86 21.70
C PRO A 26 21.21 4.66 22.98
N THR A 27 20.50 5.77 23.20
CA THR A 27 20.63 6.63 24.39
C THR A 27 19.54 6.38 25.45
N GLU A 28 18.57 5.50 25.17
CA GLU A 28 17.50 5.17 26.11
C GLU A 28 17.84 3.90 26.90
N SER A 29 17.57 3.94 28.21
CA SER A 29 17.75 2.78 29.09
C SER A 29 16.45 1.98 29.16
N CYS A 30 16.15 1.25 28.09
CA CYS A 30 14.97 0.40 28.02
C CYS A 30 15.22 -0.90 28.78
N LEU A 31 14.29 -1.27 29.66
CA LEU A 31 14.38 -2.53 30.40
C LEU A 31 14.17 -3.68 29.41
N GLN A 32 15.14 -4.60 29.37
CA GLN A 32 15.13 -5.75 28.47
C GLN A 32 14.19 -6.84 29.01
N ALA A 33 12.88 -6.62 28.83
CA ALA A 33 11.82 -7.50 29.25
C ALA A 33 10.72 -7.53 28.19
N ILE A 34 10.15 -8.71 27.97
CA ILE A 34 9.04 -8.87 27.04
C ILE A 34 7.86 -8.06 27.56
N THR A 35 7.41 -7.09 26.78
CA THR A 35 6.35 -6.15 27.13
C THR A 35 5.15 -6.43 26.22
N PRO A 36 4.06 -7.02 26.74
CA PRO A 36 2.83 -7.20 25.98
C PRO A 36 2.21 -5.85 25.62
N GLY A 37 1.61 -5.77 24.43
CA GLY A 37 0.98 -4.56 23.97
C GLY A 37 0.28 -4.75 22.63
N TRP A 38 0.18 -3.67 21.87
CA TRP A 38 -0.54 -3.62 20.61
C TRP A 38 0.26 -2.84 19.56
N ILE A 39 0.21 -3.31 18.32
CA ILE A 39 0.58 -2.56 17.12
C ILE A 39 -0.73 -2.06 16.53
N VAL A 40 -0.87 -0.74 16.45
CA VAL A 40 -2.04 -0.04 15.93
C VAL A 40 -1.61 0.67 14.65
N MET A 41 -2.29 0.39 13.55
CA MET A 41 -2.10 1.13 12.31
C MET A 41 -3.16 2.22 12.24
N LEU A 42 -2.74 3.48 12.14
CA LEU A 42 -3.62 4.65 12.05
C LEU A 42 -3.43 5.33 10.71
N SER A 43 -4.52 5.74 10.08
CA SER A 43 -4.53 6.61 8.92
C SER A 43 -4.88 8.03 9.34
N ALA A 44 -4.07 9.00 8.94
CA ALA A 44 -4.43 10.41 9.08
C ALA A 44 -3.85 11.22 7.92
N ALA A 45 -4.71 11.99 7.24
CA ALA A 45 -4.31 12.85 6.11
C ALA A 45 -3.54 12.10 4.99
N GLY A 46 -3.89 10.84 4.72
CA GLY A 46 -3.20 9.99 3.74
C GLY A 46 -1.79 9.57 4.18
N THR A 47 -1.49 9.66 5.47
CA THR A 47 -0.26 9.14 6.09
C THR A 47 -0.62 8.07 7.11
N GLY A 48 0.09 6.96 7.03
CA GLY A 48 -0.06 5.78 7.86
C GLY A 48 0.95 5.83 8.98
N TYR A 49 0.47 5.55 10.17
CA TYR A 49 1.25 5.58 11.38
C TYR A 49 1.19 4.20 12.02
N GLU A 50 2.34 3.54 12.06
CA GLU A 50 2.51 2.36 12.91
C GLU A 50 2.77 2.85 14.33
N VAL A 51 1.85 2.54 15.24
CA VAL A 51 1.89 2.97 16.64
C VAL A 51 1.98 1.74 17.54
N HIS A 52 3.02 1.69 18.37
CA HIS A 52 3.15 0.69 19.40
C HIS A 52 2.61 1.24 20.72
N THR A 53 1.82 0.44 21.41
CA THR A 53 1.35 0.75 22.76
C THR A 53 1.51 -0.42 23.70
N ASP A 54 1.70 -0.18 25.00
CA ASP A 54 1.62 -1.22 26.02
C ASP A 54 0.17 -1.70 26.23
N GLU A 55 0.00 -2.78 27.01
CA GLU A 55 -1.34 -3.39 27.22
C GLU A 55 -2.36 -2.42 27.82
N THR A 56 -1.90 -1.41 28.59
CA THR A 56 -2.75 -0.46 29.30
C THR A 56 -3.02 0.82 28.51
N GLY A 57 -2.27 1.10 27.44
CA GLY A 57 -2.39 2.34 26.68
C GLY A 57 -1.63 3.52 27.31
N GLU A 58 -0.82 3.28 28.34
CA GLU A 58 -0.11 4.33 29.09
C GLU A 58 1.16 4.77 28.36
N GLN A 59 1.78 3.87 27.60
CA GLN A 59 2.93 4.16 26.78
C GLN A 59 2.57 4.01 25.31
N VAL A 60 2.68 5.09 24.54
CA VAL A 60 2.40 5.11 23.09
C VAL A 60 3.62 5.66 22.36
N ARG A 61 4.08 4.95 21.33
CA ARG A 61 5.25 5.34 20.53
C ARG A 61 4.96 5.10 19.05
N ILE A 62 5.33 6.07 18.20
CA ILE A 62 5.23 5.93 16.74
C ILE A 62 6.49 5.20 16.27
N ALA A 63 6.30 4.00 15.70
CA ALA A 63 7.37 3.20 15.12
C ALA A 63 7.77 3.74 13.74
N ALA A 64 6.76 4.01 12.91
CA ALA A 64 6.92 4.54 11.57
C ALA A 64 5.77 5.51 11.24
N ALA A 65 6.07 6.47 10.38
CA ALA A 65 5.11 7.38 9.78
C ALA A 65 5.45 7.47 8.30
N GLU A 66 4.62 6.84 7.48
CA GLU A 66 4.86 6.67 6.04
C GLU A 66 3.57 7.04 5.31
N PRO A 67 3.62 7.66 4.11
CA PRO A 67 2.41 7.87 3.33
C PRO A 67 1.64 6.56 3.19
N GLU A 68 0.30 6.60 3.28
CA GLU A 68 -0.52 5.41 3.11
C GLU A 68 -0.51 5.00 1.65
N GLY A 69 0.36 4.04 1.39
CA GLY A 69 0.69 3.53 0.08
C GLY A 69 1.93 2.71 0.27
N ASP A 70 1.78 1.39 0.17
CA ASP A 70 2.91 0.54 -0.16
C ASP A 70 3.62 1.23 -1.33
N SER A 71 4.92 1.50 -1.25
CA SER A 71 5.59 2.26 -2.31
C SER A 71 5.38 1.61 -3.70
N GLY A 72 5.04 0.32 -3.75
CA GLY A 72 4.56 -0.37 -4.94
C GLY A 72 3.14 0.02 -5.38
N ALA A 73 2.19 0.18 -4.46
CA ALA A 73 0.83 0.64 -4.75
C ALA A 73 0.80 2.07 -5.34
N ASP A 74 1.54 3.02 -4.76
CA ASP A 74 1.64 4.38 -5.30
C ASP A 74 2.28 4.39 -6.70
N THR A 75 3.33 3.58 -6.87
CA THR A 75 4.00 3.40 -8.16
C THR A 75 3.04 2.81 -9.18
N ALA A 76 2.27 1.78 -8.81
CA ALA A 76 1.29 1.13 -9.66
C ALA A 76 0.13 2.07 -10.03
N ALA A 77 -0.43 2.79 -9.05
CA ALA A 77 -1.48 3.77 -9.25
C ALA A 77 -1.03 4.88 -10.22
N THR A 78 0.18 5.41 -10.03
CA THR A 78 0.76 6.43 -10.93
C THR A 78 0.94 5.88 -12.33
N ALA A 79 1.54 4.70 -12.48
CA ALA A 79 1.78 4.07 -13.77
C ALA A 79 0.47 3.76 -14.52
N ALA A 80 -0.55 3.27 -13.80
CA ALA A 80 -1.89 3.04 -14.35
C ALA A 80 -2.55 4.34 -14.82
N GLN A 81 -2.43 5.42 -14.03
CA GLN A 81 -3.00 6.71 -14.37
C GLN A 81 -2.35 7.31 -15.62
N GLU A 82 -1.02 7.29 -15.71
CA GLU A 82 -0.28 7.76 -16.89
C GLU A 82 -0.60 6.94 -18.14
N PHE A 83 -0.74 5.62 -17.99
CA PHE A 83 -1.13 4.73 -19.07
C PHE A 83 -2.52 5.06 -19.61
N LEU A 84 -3.53 5.16 -18.75
CA LEU A 84 -4.92 5.47 -19.14
C LEU A 84 -5.05 6.86 -19.78
N VAL A 85 -4.30 7.85 -19.29
CA VAL A 85 -4.22 9.19 -19.90
C VAL A 85 -3.70 9.10 -21.34
N GLY A 86 -2.63 8.33 -21.57
CA GLY A 86 -2.06 8.13 -22.90
C GLY A 86 -2.97 7.33 -23.84
N GLU A 87 -3.60 6.27 -23.33
CA GLU A 87 -4.45 5.36 -24.09
C GLU A 87 -5.79 6.01 -24.48
N LEU A 88 -6.46 6.67 -23.53
CA LEU A 88 -7.79 7.26 -23.72
C LEU A 88 -7.73 8.72 -24.18
N GLY A 89 -6.57 9.38 -24.08
CA GLY A 89 -6.40 10.79 -24.44
C GLY A 89 -7.15 11.77 -23.53
N VAL A 90 -7.37 11.37 -22.27
CA VAL A 90 -8.05 12.16 -21.23
C VAL A 90 -7.06 12.99 -20.41
N ALA A 91 -7.52 13.92 -19.58
CA ALA A 91 -6.62 14.62 -18.67
C ALA A 91 -6.35 13.76 -17.42
N LEU A 92 -5.17 13.94 -16.80
CA LEU A 92 -4.81 13.27 -15.53
C LEU A 92 -5.90 13.41 -14.45
N GLY A 93 -6.53 14.58 -14.35
CA GLY A 93 -7.58 14.83 -13.36
C GLY A 93 -8.90 14.07 -13.61
N ASP A 94 -9.11 13.57 -14.83
CA ASP A 94 -10.29 12.79 -15.19
C ASP A 94 -10.14 11.29 -14.84
N VAL A 95 -8.92 10.85 -14.51
CA VAL A 95 -8.63 9.47 -14.08
C VAL A 95 -8.55 9.43 -12.55
N GLN A 96 -9.48 8.72 -11.93
CA GLN A 96 -9.55 8.54 -10.48
C GLN A 96 -9.16 7.10 -10.14
N ILE A 97 -8.15 6.92 -9.28
CA ILE A 97 -7.81 5.58 -8.78
C ILE A 97 -8.77 5.21 -7.66
N VAL A 98 -9.42 4.07 -7.79
CA VAL A 98 -10.42 3.53 -6.85
C VAL A 98 -9.75 2.59 -5.84
N SER A 99 -8.86 1.71 -6.30
CA SER A 99 -8.12 0.78 -5.44
C SER A 99 -6.82 0.31 -6.11
N SER A 100 -5.89 -0.22 -5.31
CA SER A 100 -4.68 -0.89 -5.78
C SER A 100 -4.43 -2.13 -4.91
N GLU A 101 -4.57 -3.31 -5.50
CA GLU A 101 -4.52 -4.59 -4.80
C GLU A 101 -3.27 -5.38 -5.22
N PRO A 102 -2.38 -5.77 -4.28
CA PRO A 102 -1.19 -6.55 -4.61
C PRO A 102 -1.62 -7.94 -5.09
N THR A 103 -1.09 -8.37 -6.24
CA THR A 103 -1.48 -9.61 -6.91
C THR A 103 -0.26 -10.32 -7.51
N GLU A 104 -0.27 -11.65 -7.47
CA GLU A 104 0.70 -12.47 -8.19
C GLU A 104 0.10 -12.99 -9.49
N PHE A 105 0.66 -12.57 -10.62
CA PHE A 105 0.22 -13.00 -11.95
C PHE A 105 0.89 -14.31 -12.35
N SER A 106 0.18 -15.14 -13.13
CA SER A 106 0.66 -16.48 -13.51
C SER A 106 1.74 -16.48 -14.60
N ASP A 107 1.94 -15.33 -15.26
CA ASP A 107 2.86 -15.16 -16.38
C ASP A 107 3.39 -13.72 -16.47
N SER A 108 4.43 -13.53 -17.28
CA SER A 108 5.12 -12.25 -17.48
C SER A 108 4.35 -11.21 -18.30
N CYS A 109 3.11 -11.49 -18.69
CA CYS A 109 2.19 -10.56 -19.32
C CYS A 109 1.04 -10.20 -18.38
N LEU A 110 1.23 -10.41 -17.08
CA LEU A 110 0.30 -10.04 -16.03
C LEU A 110 -1.08 -10.69 -16.20
N GLY A 111 -1.12 -11.93 -16.71
CA GLY A 111 -2.37 -12.65 -16.95
C GLY A 111 -3.16 -12.19 -18.19
N LEU A 112 -2.66 -11.20 -18.93
CA LEU A 112 -3.31 -10.58 -20.09
C LEU A 112 -2.58 -10.89 -21.41
N GLY A 113 -1.85 -12.00 -21.47
CA GLY A 113 -1.16 -12.44 -22.69
C GLY A 113 -2.12 -12.96 -23.76
N GLY A 114 -2.09 -12.37 -24.96
CA GLY A 114 -2.89 -12.84 -26.09
C GLY A 114 -2.39 -14.16 -26.71
N PRO A 115 -3.20 -14.85 -27.55
CA PRO A 115 -2.84 -16.12 -28.17
C PRO A 115 -1.64 -16.03 -29.15
N ALA A 116 -1.27 -14.83 -29.56
CA ALA A 116 -0.10 -14.56 -30.40
C ALA A 116 1.14 -14.15 -29.59
N GLU A 117 1.01 -13.92 -28.28
CA GLU A 117 2.10 -13.53 -27.41
C GLU A 117 2.71 -14.76 -26.72
N SER A 118 4.03 -14.78 -26.59
CA SER A 118 4.77 -15.82 -25.88
C SER A 118 5.24 -15.30 -24.53
N CYS A 119 4.32 -15.27 -23.56
CA CYS A 119 4.59 -14.82 -22.20
C CYS A 119 5.32 -15.92 -21.41
N ALA A 120 6.35 -15.54 -20.66
CA ALA A 120 7.06 -16.49 -19.81
C ALA A 120 6.12 -16.95 -18.68
N GLN A 121 6.06 -18.26 -18.45
CA GLN A 121 5.22 -18.87 -17.42
C GLN A 121 5.90 -18.78 -16.06
N VAL A 122 6.01 -17.56 -15.54
CA VAL A 122 6.65 -17.22 -14.28
C VAL A 122 5.68 -16.41 -13.43
N ILE A 123 5.63 -16.74 -12.13
CA ILE A 123 4.84 -15.97 -11.17
C ILE A 123 5.47 -14.57 -11.08
N THR A 124 4.70 -13.57 -11.49
CA THR A 124 5.14 -12.18 -11.56
C THR A 124 4.36 -11.37 -10.53
N PRO A 125 5.01 -10.86 -9.47
CA PRO A 125 4.34 -9.99 -8.51
C PRO A 125 4.01 -8.64 -9.16
N GLY A 126 2.89 -8.07 -8.76
CA GLY A 126 2.41 -6.79 -9.25
C GLY A 126 1.15 -6.35 -8.53
N TRP A 127 0.36 -5.53 -9.20
CA TRP A 127 -0.80 -4.84 -8.66
C TRP A 127 -1.94 -4.86 -9.67
N ILE A 128 -3.16 -5.08 -9.17
CA ILE A 128 -4.39 -4.81 -9.91
C ILE A 128 -4.92 -3.46 -9.42
N VAL A 129 -4.93 -2.48 -10.30
CA VAL A 129 -5.37 -1.12 -10.04
C VAL A 129 -6.74 -0.93 -10.68
N MET A 130 -7.74 -0.58 -9.86
CA MET A 130 -9.05 -0.19 -10.37
C MET A 130 -9.08 1.33 -10.53
N ALA A 131 -9.39 1.82 -11.72
CA ALA A 131 -9.50 3.24 -12.03
C ALA A 131 -10.89 3.56 -12.58
N GLU A 132 -11.40 4.76 -12.32
CA GLU A 132 -12.62 5.28 -12.92
C GLU A 132 -12.28 6.48 -13.81
N VAL A 133 -12.73 6.45 -15.06
CA VAL A 133 -12.56 7.54 -16.03
C VAL A 133 -13.93 7.90 -16.59
N ALA A 134 -14.36 9.14 -16.36
CA ALA A 134 -15.67 9.65 -16.81
C ALA A 134 -16.88 8.76 -16.42
N GLY A 135 -16.78 8.02 -15.30
CA GLY A 135 -17.82 7.11 -14.81
C GLY A 135 -17.75 5.69 -15.36
N GLU A 136 -16.70 5.35 -16.13
CA GLU A 136 -16.40 3.98 -16.57
C GLU A 136 -15.22 3.43 -15.75
N SER A 137 -15.37 2.20 -15.26
CA SER A 137 -14.33 1.51 -14.49
C SER A 137 -13.38 0.73 -15.40
N TYR A 138 -12.08 0.86 -15.15
CA TYR A 138 -10.99 0.21 -15.86
C TYR A 138 -10.12 -0.57 -14.87
N GLU A 139 -9.90 -1.84 -15.16
CA GLU A 139 -8.98 -2.69 -14.42
C GLU A 139 -7.61 -2.67 -15.11
N VAL A 140 -6.57 -2.28 -14.38
CA VAL A 140 -5.21 -2.10 -14.91
C VAL A 140 -4.26 -2.97 -14.13
N HIS A 141 -3.56 -3.86 -14.82
CA HIS A 141 -2.52 -4.71 -14.22
C HIS A 141 -1.16 -4.03 -14.39
N VAL A 142 -0.43 -3.92 -13.29
CA VAL A 142 0.89 -3.28 -13.23
C VAL A 142 1.88 -4.23 -12.58
N ASP A 143 3.10 -4.33 -13.10
CA ASP A 143 4.15 -5.13 -12.45
C ASP A 143 4.71 -4.43 -11.21
N GLU A 144 5.48 -5.15 -10.38
CA GLU A 144 6.06 -4.58 -9.15
C GLU A 144 6.89 -3.31 -9.37
N THR A 145 7.46 -3.12 -10.57
CA THR A 145 8.33 -1.98 -10.89
C THR A 145 7.59 -0.79 -11.53
N GLY A 146 6.30 -0.94 -11.89
CA GLY A 146 5.55 0.07 -12.61
C GLY A 146 5.97 0.28 -14.07
N GLN A 147 6.77 -0.62 -14.64
CA GLN A 147 7.28 -0.49 -16.01
C GLN A 147 6.38 -1.15 -17.06
N GLN A 148 5.66 -2.20 -16.67
CA GLN A 148 4.71 -2.91 -17.50
C GLN A 148 3.31 -2.64 -16.97
N VAL A 149 2.50 -2.02 -17.82
CA VAL A 149 1.10 -1.68 -17.54
C VAL A 149 0.24 -2.26 -18.65
N ARG A 150 -0.85 -2.93 -18.30
CA ARG A 150 -1.84 -3.48 -19.24
C ARG A 150 -3.24 -3.27 -18.71
N VAL A 151 -4.18 -2.88 -19.58
CA VAL A 151 -5.60 -2.82 -19.24
C VAL A 151 -6.23 -4.18 -19.48
N ALA A 152 -7.06 -4.65 -18.55
CA ALA A 152 -7.94 -5.78 -18.80
C ALA A 152 -9.14 -5.30 -19.63
N GLU A 153 -9.45 -6.01 -20.72
CA GLU A 153 -10.55 -5.71 -21.64
C GLU A 153 -11.90 -6.26 -21.17
#